data_AF-A0A4R5KI27-F1
#
_entry.id   AF-A0A4R5KI27-F1
#
_cell.length_a   1.000
_cell.length_b   1.000
_cell.length_c   1.000
_cell.angle_alpha   90.00
_cell.angle_beta   90.00
_cell.angle_gamma   90.00
#
_symmetry.space_group_name_H-M   'P 1'
#
loop_
_entity.id
_entity.type
_entity.pdbx_description
1 polymer ?
#
loop_
_entity_poly.entity_id
_entity_poly.type
_entity_poly.pdbx_seq_one_letter_code
_entity_poly.pdbx_strand_id
1 'polypeptide(L)'
;MILFQNRRIRFALLLAIILVSIAAVVLPFAAPYSGKAGPRAKNGVLDLREWSLDKDGAVRLNGTWSFYWERLLTSADILGANAAKSNLLAEVPGVWTRFGKPGRGYATPTGKTDRSVCKFLP
;
A
#
# COMPACT_ATOMS: atom_id res chain seq x y z
N MET A 1 -11.38 24.58 -56.41
CA MET A 1 -11.17 23.29 -55.71
C MET A 1 -9.89 23.23 -54.86
N ILE A 2 -9.33 24.37 -54.40
CA ILE A 2 -8.04 24.39 -53.65
C ILE A 2 -8.26 24.76 -52.16
N LEU A 3 -9.34 25.49 -51.84
CA LEU A 3 -9.68 25.91 -50.46
C LEU A 3 -10.10 24.75 -49.54
N PHE A 4 -10.66 23.67 -50.10
CA PHE A 4 -11.02 22.45 -49.36
C PHE A 4 -9.81 21.59 -49.00
N GLN A 5 -8.75 21.62 -49.80
CA GLN A 5 -7.49 20.90 -49.58
C GLN A 5 -6.82 21.37 -48.28
N ASN A 6 -6.72 22.69 -48.09
CA ASN A 6 -6.08 23.30 -46.92
C ASN A 6 -6.90 23.12 -45.63
N ARG A 7 -8.23 23.12 -45.70
CA ARG A 7 -9.08 22.80 -44.53
C ARG A 7 -8.88 21.35 -44.10
N ARG A 8 -8.90 20.39 -45.03
CA ARG A 8 -8.66 18.97 -44.72
C ARG A 8 -7.26 18.71 -44.16
N ILE A 9 -6.22 19.36 -44.71
CA ILE A 9 -4.85 19.26 -44.21
C ILE A 9 -4.71 19.86 -42.81
N ARG A 10 -5.33 21.02 -42.54
CA ARG A 10 -5.33 21.62 -41.19
C ARG A 10 -6.05 20.73 -40.16
N PHE A 11 -7.19 20.14 -40.53
CA PHE A 11 -7.87 19.19 -39.65
C PHE A 11 -7.03 17.93 -39.41
N ALA A 12 -6.37 17.39 -40.43
CA ALA A 12 -5.47 16.26 -40.29
C ALA A 12 -4.27 16.57 -39.37
N LEU A 13 -3.67 17.76 -39.49
CA LEU A 13 -2.59 18.22 -38.62
C LEU A 13 -3.04 18.41 -37.16
N LEU A 14 -4.22 19.01 -36.94
CA LEU A 14 -4.79 19.15 -35.60
C LEU A 14 -5.08 17.78 -34.96
N LEU A 15 -5.62 16.84 -35.73
CA LEU A 15 -5.95 15.49 -35.27
C LEU A 15 -4.67 14.70 -34.95
N ALA A 16 -3.60 14.86 -35.74
CA ALA A 16 -2.29 14.29 -35.47
C ALA A 16 -1.66 14.86 -34.19
N ILE A 17 -1.71 16.18 -33.99
CA ILE A 17 -1.20 16.83 -32.77
C ILE A 17 -1.96 16.34 -31.53
N ILE A 18 -3.29 16.21 -31.62
CA ILE A 18 -4.11 15.67 -30.54
C ILE A 18 -3.71 14.22 -30.23
N LEU A 19 -3.56 13.37 -31.23
CA LEU A 19 -3.12 11.98 -31.04
C LEU A 19 -1.74 11.90 -30.38
N VAL A 20 -0.78 12.72 -30.81
CA VAL A 20 0.57 12.78 -30.21
C VAL A 20 0.50 13.26 -28.76
N SER A 21 -0.31 14.28 -28.46
CA SER A 21 -0.47 14.77 -27.08
C SER A 21 -1.12 13.73 -26.15
N ILE A 22 -2.12 12.99 -26.64
CA ILE A 22 -2.75 11.89 -25.90
C ILE A 22 -1.71 10.77 -25.65
N ALA A 23 -0.94 10.40 -26.67
CA ALA A 23 0.10 9.38 -26.52
C ALA A 23 1.16 9.80 -25.49
N ALA A 24 1.62 11.06 -25.52
CA ALA A 24 2.61 11.58 -24.56
C ALA A 24 2.11 11.53 -23.10
N VAL A 25 0.80 11.71 -22.88
CA VAL A 25 0.19 11.60 -21.55
C VAL A 25 -0.02 10.14 -21.14
N VAL A 26 -0.45 9.25 -22.05
CA VAL A 26 -0.80 7.86 -21.71
C VAL A 26 0.43 6.96 -21.52
N LEU A 27 1.48 7.16 -22.32
CA LEU A 27 2.70 6.33 -22.28
C LEU A 27 3.40 6.25 -20.92
N PRO A 28 3.60 7.35 -20.15
CA PRO A 28 4.23 7.28 -18.84
C PRO A 28 3.39 6.56 -17.78
N PHE A 29 2.07 6.44 -17.96
CA PHE A 29 1.19 5.67 -17.06
C PHE A 29 1.01 4.21 -17.48
N ALA A 30 1.40 3.86 -18.71
CA ALA A 30 1.30 2.50 -19.24
C ALA A 30 2.53 1.63 -18.92
N ALA A 31 3.62 2.22 -18.40
CA ALA A 31 4.75 1.46 -17.94
C ALA A 31 4.33 0.61 -16.73
N PRO A 32 4.41 -0.73 -16.79
CA PRO A 32 4.27 -1.53 -15.59
C PRO A 32 5.36 -1.08 -14.62
N TYR A 33 4.95 -0.63 -13.44
CA TYR A 33 5.87 -0.40 -12.34
C TYR A 33 6.50 -1.76 -12.04
N SER A 34 7.66 -2.03 -12.64
CA SER A 34 8.52 -3.16 -12.30
C SER A 34 9.17 -2.85 -10.96
N GLY A 35 8.36 -2.59 -9.94
CA GLY A 35 8.81 -2.45 -8.57
C GLY A 35 9.42 -3.79 -8.18
N LYS A 36 10.70 -3.75 -7.78
CA LYS A 36 11.39 -4.85 -7.11
C LYS A 36 10.42 -5.51 -6.13
N ALA A 37 10.32 -6.85 -6.17
CA ALA A 37 9.43 -7.56 -5.26
C ALA A 37 9.74 -7.12 -3.82
N GLY A 38 8.79 -6.40 -3.21
CA GLY A 38 9.02 -5.74 -1.94
C GLY A 38 9.37 -6.74 -0.83
N PRO A 39 10.22 -6.35 0.13
CA PRO A 39 10.54 -7.20 1.27
C PRO A 39 9.25 -7.58 2.02
N ARG A 40 9.20 -8.81 2.52
CA ARG A 40 8.07 -9.32 3.31
C ARG A 40 8.49 -9.51 4.75
N ALA A 41 7.61 -9.11 5.67
CA ALA A 41 7.84 -9.26 7.09
C ALA A 41 7.80 -10.74 7.50
N LYS A 42 8.78 -11.15 8.29
CA LYS A 42 8.89 -12.50 8.86
C LYS A 42 9.00 -12.38 10.37
N ASN A 43 8.07 -12.99 11.09
CA ASN A 43 8.01 -13.00 12.55
C ASN A 43 8.05 -11.58 13.16
N GLY A 44 7.36 -10.63 12.53
CA GLY A 44 7.28 -9.24 12.98
C GLY A 44 8.47 -8.36 12.63
N VAL A 45 9.45 -8.87 11.87
CA VAL A 45 10.62 -8.11 11.39
C VAL A 45 10.54 -7.94 9.88
N LEU A 46 10.69 -6.70 9.42
CA LEU A 46 10.76 -6.35 8.00
C LEU A 46 12.14 -5.77 7.69
N ASP A 47 12.97 -6.53 6.97
CA ASP A 47 14.31 -6.09 6.59
C ASP A 47 14.25 -5.11 5.41
N LEU A 48 14.63 -3.87 5.67
CA LEU A 48 14.67 -2.78 4.68
C LEU A 48 16.10 -2.38 4.29
N ARG A 49 17.13 -3.12 4.72
CA ARG A 49 18.54 -2.73 4.48
C ARG A 49 18.89 -2.61 2.99
N GLU A 50 18.20 -3.36 2.13
CA GLU A 50 18.38 -3.33 0.68
C GLU A 50 17.26 -2.57 -0.07
N TRP A 51 16.42 -1.84 0.66
CA TRP A 51 15.29 -1.09 0.11
C TRP A 51 15.55 0.41 0.17
N SER A 52 15.50 1.08 -0.97
CA SER A 52 15.62 2.54 -1.06
C SER A 52 14.25 3.15 -1.34
N LEU A 53 13.74 4.00 -0.45
CA LEU A 53 12.45 4.68 -0.67
C LEU A 53 12.49 5.60 -1.89
N ASP A 54 13.65 6.16 -2.22
CA ASP A 54 13.82 7.06 -3.37
C ASP A 54 13.84 6.31 -4.71
N LYS A 55 14.40 5.09 -4.73
CA LYS A 55 14.55 4.29 -5.97
C LYS A 55 13.47 3.23 -6.15
N ASP A 56 13.12 2.55 -5.08
CA ASP A 56 12.18 1.42 -5.07
C ASP A 56 10.75 1.84 -4.66
N GLY A 57 10.61 3.04 -4.09
CA GLY A 57 9.32 3.63 -3.73
C GLY A 57 8.77 3.15 -2.38
N ALA A 58 7.46 3.33 -2.19
CA ALA A 58 6.78 2.96 -0.96
C ALA A 58 6.84 1.44 -0.71
N VAL A 59 7.24 1.06 0.50
CA VAL A 59 7.32 -0.35 0.90
C VAL A 59 5.96 -0.87 1.38
N ARG A 60 5.61 -2.09 0.94
CA ARG A 60 4.41 -2.79 1.45
C ARG A 60 4.77 -3.51 2.74
N LEU A 61 3.96 -3.35 3.79
CA LEU A 61 4.13 -4.02 5.08
C LEU A 61 3.58 -5.47 5.07
N ASN A 62 3.69 -6.16 3.94
CA ASN A 62 3.09 -7.48 3.79
C ASN A 62 3.90 -8.54 4.54
N GLY A 63 3.23 -9.50 5.17
CA GLY A 63 3.86 -10.62 5.85
C GLY A 63 3.31 -10.86 7.25
N THR A 64 4.10 -11.52 8.09
CA THR A 64 3.67 -11.99 9.42
C THR A 64 4.03 -10.99 10.50
N TRP A 65 3.04 -10.57 11.30
CA TRP A 65 3.18 -9.58 12.37
C TRP A 65 2.65 -10.08 13.70
N SER A 66 3.23 -9.62 14.80
CA SER A 66 2.69 -9.84 16.14
C SER A 66 1.37 -9.11 16.32
N PHE A 67 0.31 -9.85 16.66
CA PHE A 67 -1.06 -9.34 16.75
C PHE A 67 -1.59 -9.34 18.18
N TYR A 68 -2.12 -8.19 18.61
CA TYR A 68 -2.67 -7.98 19.94
C TYR A 68 -4.15 -7.64 19.83
N TRP A 69 -5.01 -8.57 20.25
CA TRP A 69 -6.46 -8.38 20.27
C TRP A 69 -6.88 -7.55 21.48
N GLU A 70 -7.76 -6.56 21.29
CA GLU A 70 -8.32 -5.70 22.36
C GLU A 70 -7.26 -5.05 23.28
N ARG A 71 -6.04 -4.87 22.78
CA ARG A 71 -4.93 -4.25 23.52
C ARG A 71 -4.31 -3.13 22.68
N LEU A 72 -4.44 -1.92 23.19
CA LEU A 72 -3.66 -0.78 22.72
C LEU A 72 -2.30 -0.82 23.41
N LEU A 73 -1.26 -1.08 22.62
CA LEU A 73 0.11 -1.01 23.12
C LEU A 73 0.55 0.45 23.20
N THR A 74 1.13 0.82 24.32
CA THR A 74 1.89 2.07 24.46
C THR A 74 3.33 1.88 23.97
N SER A 75 4.06 2.97 23.74
CA SER A 75 5.49 2.90 23.42
C SER A 75 6.28 2.14 24.50
N ALA A 76 5.89 2.27 25.77
CA ALA A 76 6.48 1.53 26.89
C ALA A 76 6.23 0.02 26.78
N ASP A 77 5.04 -0.41 26.35
CA ASP A 77 4.71 -1.83 26.15
C ASP A 77 5.46 -2.44 24.94
N ILE A 78 5.96 -1.60 24.04
CA ILE A 78 6.69 -2.01 22.85
C ILE A 78 8.18 -2.17 23.15
N LEU A 79 8.76 -1.20 23.87
CA LEU A 79 10.22 -1.04 24.05
C LEU A 79 10.74 -1.44 25.44
N GLY A 80 9.85 -1.67 26.42
CA GLY A 80 10.24 -1.99 27.79
C GLY A 80 10.74 -3.42 27.98
N ALA A 81 11.44 -3.68 29.09
CA ALA A 81 11.90 -5.01 29.50
C ALA A 81 10.74 -6.03 29.68
N ASN A 82 9.54 -5.53 29.97
CA ASN A 82 8.28 -6.29 29.98
C ASN A 82 7.48 -6.08 28.69
N ALA A 83 8.15 -6.04 27.54
CA ALA A 83 7.50 -5.88 26.25
C ALA A 83 6.33 -6.88 26.14
N ALA A 84 5.15 -6.37 25.80
CA ALA A 84 3.98 -7.20 25.60
C ALA A 84 4.34 -8.27 24.56
N LYS A 85 4.13 -9.54 24.90
CA LYS A 85 4.29 -10.67 23.98
C LYS A 85 2.93 -11.05 23.42
N SER A 86 2.80 -11.07 22.10
CA SER A 86 1.66 -11.69 21.44
C SER A 86 1.94 -13.17 21.22
N ASN A 87 0.98 -14.04 21.49
CA ASN A 87 1.02 -15.43 21.07
C ASN A 87 0.44 -15.65 19.66
N LEU A 88 0.10 -14.57 18.94
CA LEU A 88 -0.58 -14.61 17.65
C LEU A 88 0.27 -13.90 16.59
N LEU A 89 0.50 -14.59 15.47
CA LEU A 89 1.10 -14.03 14.27
C LEU A 89 0.04 -13.86 13.19
N ALA A 90 -0.15 -12.63 12.72
CA ALA A 90 -1.10 -12.26 11.70
C ALA A 90 -0.41 -11.98 10.36
N GLU A 91 -0.82 -12.72 9.32
CA GLU A 91 -0.53 -12.39 7.92
C GLU A 91 -1.29 -11.12 7.48
N VAL A 92 -0.56 -10.09 7.07
CA VAL A 92 -1.09 -8.83 6.55
C VAL A 92 -0.75 -8.72 5.05
N PRO A 93 -1.70 -8.29 4.20
CA PRO A 93 -3.11 -8.07 4.51
C PRO A 93 -3.84 -9.39 4.78
N GLY A 94 -4.91 -9.32 5.58
CA GLY A 94 -5.85 -10.43 5.72
C GLY A 94 -6.81 -10.26 6.89
N VAL A 95 -7.82 -11.12 6.94
CA VAL A 95 -8.93 -10.98 7.88
C VAL A 95 -8.60 -11.67 9.20
N TRP A 96 -8.82 -10.99 10.33
CA TRP A 96 -8.59 -11.52 11.67
C TRP A 96 -9.59 -12.61 12.09
N THR A 97 -10.68 -12.81 11.35
CA THR A 97 -11.66 -13.89 11.58
C THR A 97 -11.02 -15.28 11.60
N ARG A 98 -9.93 -15.47 10.84
CA ARG A 98 -9.15 -16.71 10.84
C ARG A 98 -8.52 -17.05 12.19
N PHE A 99 -8.41 -16.08 13.11
CA PHE A 99 -7.91 -16.27 14.48
C PHE A 99 -9.04 -16.38 15.52
N GLY A 100 -10.26 -16.72 15.06
CA GLY A 100 -11.44 -16.82 15.90
C GLY A 100 -11.87 -15.47 16.49
N LYS A 101 -11.56 -14.37 15.80
CA LYS A 101 -11.94 -13.01 16.21
C LYS A 101 -13.14 -12.51 15.42
N PRO A 102 -14.05 -11.72 16.01
CA PRO A 102 -15.24 -11.25 15.30
C PRO A 102 -14.86 -10.44 14.05
N GLY A 103 -15.46 -10.76 12.90
CA GLY A 103 -15.19 -10.07 11.63
C GLY A 103 -15.76 -8.66 11.52
N ARG A 104 -16.56 -8.25 12.52
CA ARG A 104 -17.08 -6.90 12.65
C ARG A 104 -16.20 -6.14 13.64
N GLY A 105 -15.23 -5.40 13.13
CA GLY A 105 -14.57 -4.35 13.90
C GLY A 105 -15.56 -3.21 14.02
N TYR A 106 -16.32 -3.16 15.12
CA TYR A 106 -17.26 -2.07 15.30
C TYR A 106 -16.46 -0.82 15.68
N ALA A 107 -16.38 0.13 14.75
CA ALA A 107 -16.30 1.53 15.13
C ALA A 107 -17.66 1.91 15.74
N THR A 108 -17.98 1.36 16.92
CA THR A 108 -19.19 1.72 17.66
C THR A 108 -18.96 3.11 18.26
N PRO A 109 -19.89 4.07 18.11
CA PRO A 109 -19.78 5.40 18.74
C PRO A 109 -19.75 5.34 20.28
N THR A 110 -20.08 4.19 20.87
CA THR A 110 -20.14 3.96 22.32
C THR A 110 -18.79 3.56 22.91
N GLY A 111 -17.83 4.50 22.95
CA GLY A 111 -16.74 4.58 23.96
C GLY A 111 -15.78 3.38 24.20
N LYS A 112 -16.03 2.19 23.67
CA LYS A 112 -15.19 1.00 23.73
C LYS A 112 -14.65 0.76 22.33
N THR A 113 -13.56 1.44 22.05
CA THR A 113 -12.78 1.23 20.84
C THR A 113 -12.36 -0.24 20.80
N ASP A 114 -12.67 -0.96 19.71
CA ASP A 114 -12.07 -2.26 19.41
C ASP A 114 -10.59 -1.99 19.04
N ARG A 115 -9.69 -2.08 20.04
CA ARG A 115 -8.28 -1.67 19.92
C ARG A 115 -7.42 -2.87 19.57
N SER A 116 -7.57 -3.37 18.35
CA SER A 116 -6.67 -4.38 17.81
C SER A 116 -5.46 -3.71 17.17
N VAL A 117 -4.24 -4.08 17.59
CA VAL A 117 -2.99 -3.46 17.13
C VAL A 117 -2.02 -4.53 16.62
N CYS A 118 -1.42 -4.29 15.46
CA CYS A 118 -0.24 -5.03 15.01
C CYS A 118 1.02 -4.30 15.50
N LYS A 119 1.93 -5.03 16.15
CA LYS A 119 3.24 -4.49 16.54
C LYS A 119 4.23 -4.71 15.41
N PHE A 120 4.83 -3.62 14.94
CA PHE A 120 5.95 -3.61 14.02
C PHE A 120 7.23 -3.55 14.86
N LEU A 121 8.10 -4.56 14.76
CA LEU A 121 9.44 -4.45 15.36
C LEU A 121 10.32 -3.65 14.39
N PRO A 122 11.08 -2.64 14.89
CA PRO A 122 12.03 -1.90 14.08
C PRO A 122 13.21 -2.77 13.64
#